data_AF-A0A6B9T9X6-F1
#
_entry.id   AF-A0A6B9T9X6-F1
#
_cell.length_a   1.000
_cell.length_b   1.000
_cell.length_c   1.000
_cell.angle_alpha   90.00
_cell.angle_beta   90.00
_cell.angle_gamma   90.00
#
_symmetry.space_group_name_H-M   'P 1'
#
loop_
_entity.id
_entity.type
_entity.pdbx_description
1 polymer ?
#
loop_
_entity_poly.entity_id
_entity_poly.type
_entity_poly.pdbx_seq_one_letter_code
_entity_poly.pdbx_strand_id
1 'polypeptide(L)'
;MSETKIIAMPVPRLLAADVAFYTGETGLFLNEKDLVLHAVRSLFLDTYKGYDGELETWMESYKDYENFSPEQGRIEVEVPEELFDAITDIYPDRGYGFSEFVCIALTRQISFLTQYCEDELE
;
A
#
# COMPACT_ATOMS: atom_id res chain seq x y z
N MET A 1 -24.13 6.57 -6.62
CA MET A 1 -22.96 6.98 -5.82
C MET A 1 -22.25 5.69 -5.49
N SER A 2 -20.96 5.55 -5.84
CA SER A 2 -20.21 4.34 -5.48
C SER A 2 -19.91 4.42 -3.98
N GLU A 3 -20.27 3.37 -3.23
CA GLU A 3 -20.06 3.31 -1.78
C GLU A 3 -18.56 3.15 -1.48
N THR A 4 -18.09 3.75 -0.39
CA THR A 4 -16.69 3.65 0.07
C THR A 4 -16.62 2.90 1.39
N LYS A 5 -15.59 2.06 1.54
CA LYS A 5 -15.25 1.42 2.82
C LYS A 5 -14.09 2.16 3.46
N ILE A 6 -14.23 2.43 4.76
CA ILE A 6 -13.20 3.03 5.61
C ILE A 6 -12.75 1.98 6.61
N ILE A 7 -11.47 1.63 6.59
CA ILE A 7 -10.89 0.53 7.37
C ILE A 7 -9.65 1.04 8.08
N ALA A 8 -9.64 1.00 9.41
CA ALA A 8 -8.44 1.24 10.19
C ALA A 8 -7.64 -0.06 10.31
N MET A 9 -6.49 -0.15 9.65
CA MET A 9 -5.67 -1.37 9.65
C MET A 9 -4.31 -1.18 10.33
N PRO A 10 -3.78 -2.23 10.97
CA PRO A 10 -2.41 -2.23 11.45
C PRO A 10 -1.45 -2.33 10.26
N VAL A 11 -0.34 -1.59 10.34
CA VAL A 11 0.77 -1.65 9.39
C VAL A 11 2.09 -1.54 10.17
N PRO A 12 3.24 -1.98 9.63
CA PRO A 12 4.53 -1.74 10.26
C PRO A 12 4.74 -0.24 10.56
N ARG A 13 5.27 0.07 11.73
CA ARG A 13 5.38 1.45 12.23
C ARG A 13 6.20 2.34 11.29
N LEU A 14 7.28 1.81 10.72
CA LEU A 14 8.06 2.55 9.72
C LEU A 14 7.23 2.87 8.47
N LEU A 15 6.43 1.92 7.99
CA LEU A 15 5.56 2.15 6.84
C LEU A 15 4.54 3.26 7.10
N ALA A 16 3.95 3.29 8.31
CA ALA A 16 3.09 4.40 8.72
C ALA A 16 3.83 5.75 8.78
N ALA A 17 5.08 5.75 9.25
CA ALA A 17 5.91 6.96 9.28
C ALA A 17 6.27 7.46 7.87
N ASP A 18 6.60 6.55 6.96
CA ASP A 18 6.90 6.89 5.57
C ASP A 18 5.66 7.49 4.88
N VAL A 19 4.48 6.89 5.08
CA VAL A 19 3.20 7.45 4.60
C VAL A 19 2.99 8.88 5.09
N ALA A 20 3.22 9.14 6.38
CA ALA A 20 3.10 10.47 6.96
C ALA A 20 4.14 11.44 6.36
N PHE A 21 5.38 11.00 6.15
CA PHE A 21 6.44 11.80 5.53
C PHE A 21 6.07 12.24 4.11
N TYR A 22 5.65 11.31 3.24
CA TYR A 22 5.34 11.64 1.84
C TYR A 22 4.07 12.50 1.69
N THR A 23 3.16 12.44 2.65
CA THR A 23 1.91 13.23 2.58
C THR A 23 2.02 14.57 3.31
N GLY A 24 2.91 14.67 4.30
CA GLY A 24 3.12 15.88 5.09
C GLY A 24 4.27 16.77 4.62
N GLU A 25 5.39 16.17 4.19
CA GLU A 25 6.64 16.91 3.94
C GLU A 25 6.94 17.08 2.45
N THR A 26 6.67 16.07 1.62
CA THR A 26 7.02 16.14 0.18
C THR A 26 5.97 16.84 -0.68
N GLY A 27 4.70 16.86 -0.24
CA GLY A 27 3.58 17.42 -1.00
C GLY A 27 3.21 16.63 -2.27
N LEU A 28 3.76 15.42 -2.46
CA LEU A 28 3.48 14.57 -3.63
C LEU A 28 2.04 14.02 -3.63
N PHE A 29 1.45 13.88 -2.43
CA PHE A 29 0.07 13.44 -2.24
C PHE A 29 -0.69 14.43 -1.36
N LEU A 30 -2.00 14.54 -1.57
CA LEU A 30 -2.83 15.47 -0.82
C LEU A 30 -2.98 15.10 0.66
N ASN A 31 -2.98 13.80 0.97
CA ASN A 31 -3.08 13.22 2.31
C ASN A 31 -2.81 11.71 2.26
N GLU A 32 -2.80 11.07 3.43
CA GLU A 32 -2.61 9.62 3.61
C GLU A 32 -3.59 8.78 2.80
N LYS A 33 -4.88 9.16 2.74
CA LYS A 33 -5.91 8.39 2.04
C LYS A 33 -5.67 8.36 0.55
N ASP A 34 -5.23 9.48 -0.01
CA ASP A 34 -4.90 9.60 -1.44
C ASP A 34 -3.70 8.72 -1.80
N LEU A 35 -2.64 8.75 -1.00
CA LEU A 35 -1.47 7.87 -1.17
C LEU A 35 -1.87 6.39 -1.10
N VAL A 36 -2.63 6.00 -0.07
CA VAL A 36 -3.08 4.62 0.12
C VAL A 36 -3.94 4.17 -1.05
N LEU A 37 -4.92 4.97 -1.46
CA LEU A 37 -5.80 4.65 -2.58
C LEU A 37 -5.03 4.52 -3.89
N HIS A 38 -4.07 5.41 -4.14
CA HIS A 38 -3.19 5.35 -5.31
C HIS A 38 -2.38 4.04 -5.32
N ALA A 39 -1.73 3.72 -4.20
CA ALA A 39 -0.94 2.50 -4.04
C ALA A 39 -1.78 1.24 -4.32
N VAL A 40 -2.94 1.13 -3.66
CA VAL A 40 -3.85 -0.02 -3.79
C VAL A 40 -4.34 -0.18 -5.22
N ARG A 41 -4.77 0.91 -5.88
CA ARG A 41 -5.22 0.87 -7.27
C ARG A 41 -4.12 0.47 -8.23
N SER A 42 -2.93 1.04 -8.05
CA SER A 42 -1.77 0.76 -8.89
C SER A 42 -1.41 -0.73 -8.83
N LEU A 43 -1.26 -1.28 -7.63
CA LEU A 43 -0.97 -2.71 -7.46
C LEU A 43 -2.09 -3.61 -7.99
N PHE A 44 -3.36 -3.24 -7.74
CA PHE A 44 -4.50 -4.02 -8.23
C PHE A 44 -4.52 -4.09 -9.76
N LEU A 45 -4.27 -2.97 -10.44
CA LEU A 45 -4.21 -2.91 -11.90
C LEU A 45 -3.09 -3.78 -12.47
N ASP A 46 -1.92 -3.79 -11.84
CA ASP A 46 -0.79 -4.59 -12.32
C ASP A 46 -1.05 -6.09 -12.12
N THR A 47 -1.63 -6.46 -10.98
CA THR A 47 -2.00 -7.85 -10.72
C THR A 47 -3.13 -8.30 -11.66
N TYR A 48 -4.11 -7.43 -11.95
CA TYR A 48 -5.17 -7.71 -12.92
C TYR A 48 -4.63 -7.93 -14.34
N LYS A 49 -3.53 -7.27 -14.71
CA LYS A 49 -2.83 -7.48 -15.99
C LYS A 49 -1.97 -8.76 -16.02
N GLY A 50 -1.88 -9.49 -14.92
CA GLY A 50 -1.11 -10.73 -14.80
C GLY A 50 0.35 -10.54 -14.40
N TYR A 51 0.74 -9.39 -13.84
CA TYR A 51 2.09 -9.16 -13.29
C TYR A 51 2.24 -9.76 -11.89
N ASP A 52 1.83 -11.01 -11.73
CA ASP A 52 1.77 -11.71 -10.43
C ASP A 52 3.16 -11.93 -9.80
N GLY A 53 4.21 -12.07 -10.63
CA GLY A 53 5.58 -12.22 -10.15
C GLY A 53 6.12 -10.97 -9.42
N GLU A 54 5.59 -9.78 -9.72
CA GLU A 54 5.94 -8.58 -8.97
C GLU A 54 5.33 -8.62 -7.57
N LEU A 55 4.11 -9.16 -7.41
CA LEU A 55 3.43 -9.24 -6.12
C LEU A 55 4.23 -10.10 -5.12
N GLU A 56 4.76 -11.24 -5.56
CA GLU A 56 5.60 -12.09 -4.70
C GLU A 56 6.88 -11.39 -4.26
N THR A 57 7.52 -10.65 -5.17
CA THR A 57 8.70 -9.84 -4.86
C THR A 57 8.39 -8.78 -3.81
N TRP A 58 7.28 -8.05 -3.97
CA TRP A 58 6.87 -7.02 -3.01
C TRP A 58 6.41 -7.60 -1.68
N MET A 59 5.90 -8.84 -1.66
CA MET A 59 5.62 -9.55 -0.41
C MET A 59 6.90 -9.80 0.39
N GLU A 60 7.98 -10.25 -0.26
CA GLU A 60 9.25 -10.47 0.44
C GLU A 60 9.76 -9.15 1.03
N SER A 61 9.72 -8.06 0.25
CA SER A 61 10.06 -6.72 0.75
C SER A 61 9.18 -6.28 1.93
N TYR A 62 7.88 -6.56 1.89
CA TYR A 62 6.97 -6.28 3.00
C TYR A 62 7.35 -7.07 4.26
N LYS A 63 7.67 -8.37 4.12
CA LYS A 63 8.13 -9.20 5.26
C LYS A 63 9.42 -8.67 5.86
N ASP A 64 10.34 -8.15 5.04
CA ASP A 64 11.55 -7.51 5.53
C ASP A 64 11.24 -6.25 6.34
N TYR A 65 10.29 -5.42 5.89
CA TYR A 65 9.78 -4.27 6.64
C TYR A 65 9.15 -4.68 7.98
N GLU A 66 8.32 -5.73 7.98
CA GLU A 66 7.67 -6.25 9.19
C GLU A 66 8.70 -6.80 10.20
N ASN A 67 9.73 -7.49 9.71
CA ASN A 67 10.82 -8.00 10.55
C ASN A 67 11.71 -6.90 11.12
N PHE A 68 11.97 -5.85 10.33
CA PHE A 68 12.81 -4.71 10.74
C PHE A 68 12.06 -3.76 11.68
N SER A 69 10.75 -3.60 11.49
CA SER A 69 9.85 -2.79 12.32
C SER A 69 8.65 -3.61 12.78
N PRO A 70 8.83 -4.49 13.78
CA PRO A 70 7.75 -5.35 14.28
C PRO A 70 6.69 -4.56 15.04
N GLU A 71 7.00 -3.33 15.46
CA GLU A 71 6.03 -2.42 16.06
C GLU A 71 4.96 -2.03 15.03
N GLN A 72 3.70 -2.01 15.47
CA GLN A 72 2.57 -1.71 14.59
C GLN A 72 2.15 -0.24 14.74
N GLY A 73 2.05 0.45 13.61
CA GLY A 73 1.30 1.69 13.43
C GLY A 73 -0.15 1.40 13.03
N ARG A 74 -0.89 2.46 12.69
CA ARG A 74 -2.24 2.36 12.12
C ARG A 74 -2.42 3.39 11.04
N ILE A 75 -3.10 3.00 9.97
CA ILE A 75 -3.52 3.90 8.90
C ILE A 75 -5.01 3.71 8.64
N GLU A 76 -5.68 4.76 8.19
CA GLU A 76 -7.05 4.71 7.71
C GLU A 76 -7.06 4.53 6.19
N VAL A 77 -7.64 3.42 5.73
CA VAL A 77 -7.76 3.07 4.32
C VAL A 77 -9.17 3.40 3.86
N GLU A 78 -9.28 4.32 2.91
CA GLU A 78 -10.55 4.66 2.24
C GLU A 78 -10.51 4.17 0.80
N VAL A 79 -11.29 3.13 0.48
CA VAL A 79 -11.34 2.52 -0.85
C VAL A 79 -12.78 2.37 -1.34
N PRO A 80 -13.03 2.42 -2.67
CA PRO A 80 -14.33 2.06 -3.23
C PRO A 80 -14.70 0.61 -2.88
N GLU A 81 -15.98 0.37 -2.59
CA GLU A 81 -16.48 -0.96 -2.22
C GLU A 81 -16.20 -2.02 -3.29
N GLU A 82 -16.39 -1.67 -4.57
CA GLU A 82 -16.07 -2.55 -5.70
C GLU A 82 -14.60 -2.98 -5.73
N LEU A 83 -13.69 -2.09 -5.33
CA LEU A 83 -12.26 -2.39 -5.27
C LEU A 83 -11.93 -3.27 -4.07
N PHE A 84 -12.54 -2.99 -2.92
CA PHE A 84 -12.40 -3.84 -1.74
C PHE A 84 -12.87 -5.27 -2.04
N ASP A 85 -14.09 -5.41 -2.58
CA ASP A 85 -14.68 -6.70 -2.90
C ASP A 85 -13.80 -7.48 -3.90
N ALA A 86 -13.33 -6.81 -4.97
CA ALA A 86 -12.45 -7.43 -5.95
C ALA A 86 -11.12 -7.92 -5.33
N ILE A 87 -10.52 -7.15 -4.42
CA ILE A 87 -9.31 -7.58 -3.71
C ILE A 87 -9.64 -8.76 -2.77
N THR A 88 -10.74 -8.70 -2.04
CA THR A 88 -11.12 -9.79 -1.13
C THR A 88 -11.62 -11.04 -1.82
N ASP A 89 -11.97 -10.99 -3.11
CA ASP A 89 -12.36 -12.17 -3.89
C ASP A 89 -11.14 -12.85 -4.53
N ILE A 90 -10.19 -12.06 -5.07
CA ILE A 90 -9.05 -12.58 -5.83
C ILE A 90 -7.92 -13.11 -4.94
N TYR A 91 -7.69 -12.48 -3.78
CA TYR A 91 -6.45 -12.68 -3.01
C TYR A 91 -6.50 -13.72 -1.88
N PRO A 92 -7.66 -14.11 -1.31
CA PRO A 92 -7.68 -15.22 -0.35
C PRO A 92 -7.17 -16.53 -0.94
N ASP A 93 -7.42 -16.78 -2.23
CA ASP A 93 -6.91 -17.94 -2.97
C ASP A 93 -5.37 -17.98 -3.04
N ARG A 94 -4.72 -16.83 -2.79
CA ARG A 94 -3.26 -16.66 -2.78
C ARG A 94 -2.68 -16.62 -1.36
N GLY A 95 -3.52 -16.76 -0.34
CA GLY A 95 -3.12 -16.75 1.07
C GLY A 95 -2.96 -15.35 1.69
N TYR A 96 -3.47 -14.30 1.04
CA TYR A 96 -3.37 -12.93 1.50
C TYR A 96 -4.74 -12.35 1.84
N GLY A 97 -4.84 -11.65 2.97
CA GLY A 97 -5.97 -10.80 3.28
C GLY A 97 -5.83 -9.42 2.64
N PHE A 98 -6.91 -8.65 2.75
CA PHE A 98 -6.92 -7.25 2.29
C PHE A 98 -5.84 -6.41 2.98
N SER A 99 -5.55 -6.67 4.26
CA SER A 99 -4.52 -5.95 5.01
C SER A 99 -3.13 -6.18 4.45
N GLU A 100 -2.75 -7.44 4.19
CA GLU A 100 -1.47 -7.73 3.55
C GLU A 100 -1.36 -7.07 2.17
N PHE A 101 -2.45 -7.10 1.39
CA PHE A 101 -2.46 -6.45 0.07
C PHE A 101 -2.17 -4.95 0.16
N VAL A 102 -2.84 -4.23 1.08
CA VAL A 102 -2.60 -2.80 1.28
C VAL A 102 -1.18 -2.53 1.75
N CYS A 103 -0.65 -3.34 2.68
CA CYS A 103 0.73 -3.20 3.12
C CYS A 103 1.73 -3.37 1.98
N ILE A 104 1.56 -4.41 1.15
CA ILE A 104 2.41 -4.67 -0.02
C ILE A 104 2.34 -3.50 -1.01
N ALA A 105 1.12 -3.00 -1.28
CA ALA A 105 0.91 -1.86 -2.15
C ALA A 105 1.65 -0.61 -1.66
N LEU A 106 1.59 -0.34 -0.35
CA LEU A 106 2.29 0.77 0.27
C LEU A 106 3.80 0.59 0.22
N THR A 107 4.34 -0.58 0.60
CA THR A 107 5.78 -0.86 0.53
C THR A 107 6.33 -0.58 -0.88
N ARG A 108 5.62 -1.02 -1.92
CA ARG A 108 5.94 -0.73 -3.32
C ARG A 108 5.92 0.77 -3.61
N GLN A 109 4.82 1.44 -3.27
CA GLN A 109 4.65 2.87 -3.58
C GLN A 109 5.71 3.72 -2.87
N ILE A 110 5.99 3.45 -1.60
CA ILE A 110 7.02 4.14 -0.82
C ILE A 110 8.41 3.91 -1.41
N SER A 111 8.72 2.68 -1.85
CA SER A 111 9.99 2.39 -2.52
C SER A 111 10.18 3.24 -3.79
N PHE A 112 9.12 3.39 -4.61
CA PHE A 112 9.18 4.26 -5.79
C PHE A 112 9.30 5.74 -5.45
N LEU A 113 8.61 6.21 -4.42
CA LEU A 113 8.71 7.62 -4.00
C LEU A 113 10.09 7.94 -3.44
N THR A 114 10.71 6.99 -2.73
CA THR A 114 12.06 7.15 -2.21
C THR A 114 13.06 7.31 -3.35
N GLN A 115 13.00 6.42 -4.35
CA GLN A 115 13.84 6.52 -5.55
C GLN A 115 13.61 7.84 -6.29
N TYR A 116 12.34 8.23 -6.49
CA TYR A 116 12.01 9.50 -7.14
C TYR A 116 12.58 10.71 -6.40
N CYS A 117 12.46 10.75 -5.07
CA CYS A 117 13.00 11.84 -4.27
C CYS A 117 14.53 11.86 -4.26
N GLU A 118 15.19 10.70 -4.30
CA GLU A 118 16.65 10.61 -4.44
C GLU A 118 17.10 11.16 -5.79
N ASP A 119 16.44 10.76 -6.88
CA ASP A 119 16.77 11.18 -8.25
C ASP A 119 16.55 12.70 -8.50
N GLU A 120 15.49 13.30 -7.93
CA GLU A 120 15.17 14.72 -8.12
C GLU A 120 16.00 15.68 -7.24
N LEU A 121 16.75 15.15 -6.25
CA LEU A 121 17.59 15.96 -5.35
C LEU A 121 19.08 15.97 -5.74
N GLU A 122 19.46 15.27 -6.82
CA GLU A 122 20.80 15.32 -7.45
C GLU A 122 20.92 16.40 -8.54
#